data_AF-A0A174L8F1-F1
#
_entry.id   AF-A0A174L8F1-F1
#
_cell.length_a   1.000
_cell.length_b   1.000
_cell.length_c   1.000
_cell.angle_alpha   90.00
_cell.angle_beta   90.00
_cell.angle_gamma   90.00
#
_symmetry.space_group_name_H-M   'P 1'
#
loop_
_entity.id
_entity.type
_entity.pdbx_description
1 polymer ?
#
loop_
_entity_poly.entity_id
_entity_poly.type
_entity_poly.pdbx_seq_one_letter_code
_entity_poly.pdbx_strand_id
1 'polypeptide(L)' 'MSLPRKYMVEKRVCGTCVHYRQHYVRTEQGNYYPLWYGHCIHPWRRHPEPDFGCERWEGTENGKEPVSQG' A
#
# COMPACT_ATOMS: atom_id res chain seq x y z
N MET A 1 16.82 18.00 -28.70
CA MET A 1 16.29 16.66 -28.43
C MET A 1 15.90 16.62 -26.96
N SER A 2 14.60 16.53 -26.64
CA SER A 2 14.16 16.43 -25.23
C SER A 2 14.42 15.04 -24.70
N LEU A 3 15.01 14.96 -23.50
CA LEU A 3 15.16 13.70 -22.79
C LEU A 3 13.77 13.17 -22.38
N PRO A 4 13.52 11.86 -22.48
CA PRO A 4 12.26 11.28 -22.00
C PRO A 4 12.14 11.52 -20.49
N ARG A 5 11.00 12.08 -20.07
CA ARG A 5 10.68 12.25 -18.65
C ARG A 5 10.57 10.87 -18.02
N LYS A 6 11.37 10.59 -17.00
CA LYS A 6 11.25 9.40 -16.14
C LYS A 6 10.51 9.82 -14.88
N TYR A 7 9.35 9.23 -14.64
CA TYR A 7 8.55 9.50 -13.45
C TYR A 7 8.88 8.49 -12.34
N MET A 8 8.71 8.89 -11.09
CA MET A 8 8.75 7.95 -9.96
C MET A 8 7.53 7.04 -10.05
N VAL A 9 7.74 5.73 -9.96
CA VAL A 9 6.68 4.73 -9.93
C VAL A 9 6.52 4.26 -8.49
N GLU A 10 5.29 4.15 -8.01
CA GLU A 10 5.04 3.61 -6.68
C GLU A 10 5.45 2.13 -6.58
N LYS A 11 5.99 1.75 -5.41
CA LYS A 11 6.44 0.39 -5.15
C LYS A 11 5.21 -0.54 -5.02
N ARG A 12 5.22 -1.68 -5.71
CA ARG A 12 4.14 -2.70 -5.63
C ARG A 12 4.32 -3.60 -4.39
N VAL A 13 3.89 -3.11 -3.24
CA VAL A 13 3.97 -3.80 -1.94
C VAL A 13 2.63 -3.79 -1.21
N CYS A 14 2.50 -4.59 -0.15
CA CYS A 14 1.30 -4.71 0.66
C CYS A 14 0.84 -3.35 1.19
N GLY A 15 1.75 -2.49 1.64
CA GLY A 15 1.44 -1.14 2.12
C GLY A 15 0.77 -0.23 1.08
N THR A 16 0.91 -0.53 -0.22
CA THR A 16 0.27 0.19 -1.33
C THR A 16 -0.88 -0.61 -1.98
N CYS A 17 -1.28 -1.73 -1.38
CA CYS A 17 -2.28 -2.65 -1.90
C CYS A 17 -3.67 -2.42 -1.28
N VAL A 18 -4.74 -2.44 -2.08
CA VAL A 18 -6.14 -2.35 -1.60
C VAL A 18 -6.55 -3.51 -0.69
N HIS A 19 -5.85 -4.65 -0.78
CA HIS A 19 -6.15 -5.84 0.00
C HIS A 19 -5.40 -5.89 1.34
N TYR A 20 -4.51 -4.94 1.62
CA TYR A 20 -3.79 -4.91 2.88
C TYR A 20 -4.55 -4.10 3.93
N ARG A 21 -4.55 -4.62 5.16
CA ARG A 21 -5.18 -3.98 6.32
C ARG A 21 -4.16 -3.87 7.44
N GLN A 22 -3.65 -2.65 7.61
CA GLN A 22 -2.73 -2.29 8.69
C GLN A 22 -3.41 -2.49 10.05
N HIS A 23 -2.76 -3.20 10.97
CA HIS A 23 -3.24 -3.30 12.34
C HIS A 23 -2.83 -2.07 13.13
N TYR A 24 -3.71 -1.68 14.06
CA TYR A 24 -3.48 -0.56 14.97
C TYR A 24 -3.80 -0.98 16.39
N VAL A 25 -3.07 -0.42 17.36
CA VAL A 25 -3.41 -0.47 18.77
C VAL A 25 -3.96 0.88 19.21
N ARG A 26 -4.97 0.87 20.07
CA ARG A 26 -5.55 2.08 20.64
C ARG A 26 -4.94 2.33 22.02
N THR A 27 -4.43 3.53 22.28
CA THR A 27 -3.92 3.90 23.61
C THR A 27 -5.05 4.33 24.55
N GLU A 28 -4.76 4.44 25.83
CA GLU A 28 -5.68 4.98 26.84
C GLU A 28 -6.16 6.40 26.49
N GLN A 29 -5.28 7.21 25.88
CA GLN A 29 -5.59 8.55 25.40
C GLN A 29 -6.46 8.55 24.12
N GLY A 30 -6.79 7.38 23.57
CA GLY A 30 -7.63 7.22 22.39
C GLY A 30 -6.91 7.31 21.04
N ASN A 31 -5.58 7.44 21.04
CA ASN A 31 -4.77 7.50 19.81
C ASN A 31 -4.57 6.10 19.21
N TYR A 32 -4.54 6.01 17.88
CA TYR A 32 -4.25 4.77 17.16
C TYR A 32 -2.80 4.75 16.66
N TYR A 33 -2.06 3.71 17.01
CA TYR A 33 -0.68 3.51 16.55
C TYR A 33 -0.58 2.31 15.62
N PRO A 34 0.05 2.44 14.44
CA PRO A 34 0.22 1.33 13.53
C PRO A 34 1.18 0.30 14.12
N LEU A 35 0.85 -0.98 13.97
CA LEU A 35 1.77 -2.07 14.24
C LEU A 35 2.71 -2.31 13.05
N TRP A 36 3.79 -3.06 13.26
CA TRP A 36 4.74 -3.39 12.18
C TRP A 36 4.17 -4.39 11.15
N TYR A 37 2.98 -4.93 11.41
CA TYR A 37 2.31 -5.91 10.57
C TYR A 37 0.82 -5.62 10.43
N GLY A 38 0.18 -6.33 9.51
CA GLY A 38 -1.25 -6.27 9.27
C GLY A 38 -1.80 -7.62 8.82
N HIS A 39 -2.71 -7.60 7.86
CA HIS A 39 -3.12 -8.81 7.15
C HIS A 39 -3.45 -8.49 5.70
N CYS A 40 -3.18 -9.45 4.81
CA CYS A 40 -3.71 -9.42 3.45
C CYS A 40 -5.03 -10.21 3.44
N ILE A 41 -6.06 -9.66 2.81
CA ILE A 41 -7.33 -10.38 2.63
C ILE A 41 -7.38 -11.20 1.35
N HIS A 42 -6.44 -10.96 0.40
CA HIS A 42 -6.41 -11.64 -0.90
C HIS A 42 -4.98 -11.81 -1.44
N PRO A 43 -4.34 -12.98 -1.29
CA PRO A 43 -4.81 -14.15 -0.53
C PRO A 43 -4.83 -13.85 0.97
N TRP A 44 -5.64 -14.59 1.73
CA TRP A 44 -5.63 -14.43 3.18
C TRP A 44 -4.26 -14.82 3.76
N ARG A 45 -3.57 -13.83 4.32
CA ARG A 45 -2.28 -14.01 5.01
C ARG A 45 -2.29 -13.20 6.29
N ARG A 46 -2.03 -13.87 7.41
CA ARG A 46 -1.89 -13.24 8.72
C ARG A 46 -0.47 -12.68 8.85
N HIS A 47 -0.37 -11.41 9.24
CA HIS A 47 0.88 -10.73 9.61
C HIS A 47 1.93 -10.50 8.50
N PRO A 48 1.57 -10.12 7.25
CA PRO A 48 2.57 -9.57 6.35
C PRO A 48 3.02 -8.17 6.81
N GLU A 49 4.31 -7.91 6.65
CA GLU A 49 4.88 -6.57 6.72
C GLU A 49 4.41 -5.72 5.53
N PRO A 50 4.28 -4.39 5.67
CA PRO A 50 3.86 -3.51 4.60
C PRO A 50 4.77 -3.57 3.36
N ASP A 51 6.06 -3.84 3.54
CA ASP A 51 7.05 -3.91 2.46
C ASP A 51 7.03 -5.23 1.68
N PHE A 52 6.26 -6.22 2.13
CA PHE A 52 6.11 -7.50 1.44
C PHE A 52 5.29 -7.33 0.15
N GLY A 53 5.48 -8.19 -0.84
CA GLY A 53 4.71 -8.18 -2.09
C GLY A 53 4.04 -9.53 -2.36
N CYS A 54 2.91 -9.53 -3.04
CA CYS A 54 2.28 -10.78 -3.51
C CYS A 54 1.74 -10.62 -4.93
N GLU A 55 1.49 -11.75 -5.59
CA GLU A 55 1.02 -11.83 -6.98
C GLU A 55 -0.38 -11.21 -7.17
N ARG A 56 -1.16 -11.12 -6.09
CA ARG A 56 -2.51 -10.53 -6.06
C ARG A 56 -2.51 -9.04 -5.72
N TRP A 57 -1.37 -8.36 -5.84
CA TRP A 57 -1.30 -6.93 -5.55
C TRP A 57 -2.19 -6.12 -6.50
N GLU A 58 -2.95 -5.21 -5.93
CA GLU A 58 -3.79 -4.23 -6.64
C GLU A 58 -3.62 -2.86 -5.96
N GLY A 59 -3.21 -1.84 -6.73
CA GLY A 59 -2.90 -0.52 -6.19
C GLY A 59 -4.13 0.22 -5.66
N THR A 60 -3.98 0.91 -4.52
CA THR A 60 -5.02 1.84 -4.03
C THR A 60 -5.24 2.99 -5.01
N GLU A 61 -6.43 3.61 -5.00
CA GLU A 61 -6.73 4.76 -5.86
C GLU A 61 -5.78 5.96 -5.63
N ASN A 62 -5.17 6.06 -4.45
CA ASN A 62 -4.12 7.04 -4.16
C ASN A 62 -2.80 6.77 -4.91
N GLY A 63 -2.65 5.58 -5.50
CA GLY A 63 -1.54 5.17 -6.36
C GLY A 63 -1.89 5.01 -7.84
N LYS A 64 -3.10 5.42 -8.24
CA LYS A 64 -3.44 5.58 -9.65
C LYS A 64 -2.95 6.96 -10.06
N GLU A 65 -2.02 7.02 -11.02
CA GLU A 65 -1.66 8.29 -11.67
C GLU A 65 -2.95 9.07 -12.01
N PRO A 66 -3.00 10.39 -11.80
CA PRO A 66 -4.05 11.18 -12.39
C PRO A 66 -3.97 10.95 -13.90
N VAL A 67 -5.01 10.36 -14.47
CA VAL A 67 -5.18 10.27 -15.93
C VAL A 67 -5.06 11.70 -16.45
N SER A 68 -3.95 12.00 -17.11
CA SER A 68 -3.80 13.24 -17.87
C SER A 68 -4.78 13.15 -19.03
N GLN A 69 -5.95 13.76 -18.91
CA GLN A 69 -6.77 14.06 -20.07
C GLN A 69 -6.07 15.19 -20.83
N GLY A 70 -5.59 14.86 -22.03
CA GLY A 70 -5.03 15.83 -22.98
C GLY A 70 -6.10 16.63 -23.69
#